data_AF-A0A128A4G2-F1
#
_entry.id   AF-A0A128A4G2-F1
#
_cell.length_a   1.000
_cell.length_b   1.000
_cell.length_c   1.000
_cell.angle_alpha   90.00
_cell.angle_beta   90.00
_cell.angle_gamma   90.00
#
_symmetry.space_group_name_H-M   'P 1'
#
loop_
_entity.id
_entity.type
_entity.pdbx_description
1 polymer ?
#
loop_
_entity_poly.entity_id
_entity_poly.type
_entity_poly.pdbx_seq_one_letter_code
_entity_poly.pdbx_strand_id
1 'polypeptide(L)'
;MFRDFPELKPPKGKFRIMGIDKFEIPGEGHWVVGDFDNCDEAIKKAREMTRNASKDATIPSEATVFYVYDENGTYLGGDMSDKD
;
A
#
# COMPACT_ATOMS: atom_id res chain seq x y z
N MET A 1 7.01 -15.36 -14.77
CA MET A 1 5.63 -14.87 -14.86
C MET A 1 5.48 -13.78 -13.82
N PHE A 2 5.40 -12.51 -14.22
CA PHE A 2 4.93 -11.46 -13.30
C PHE A 2 3.45 -11.76 -13.06
N ARG A 3 3.08 -12.09 -11.83
CA ARG A 3 1.66 -12.20 -11.46
C ARG A 3 1.05 -10.82 -11.69
N ASP A 4 0.16 -10.71 -12.67
CA ASP A 4 -0.75 -9.56 -12.74
C ASP A 4 -1.58 -9.67 -11.45
N PHE A 5 -1.41 -8.73 -10.54
CA PHE A 5 -2.25 -8.63 -9.35
C PHE A 5 -3.42 -7.72 -9.74
N PRO A 6 -4.55 -8.25 -10.24
CA PRO A 6 -5.68 -7.43 -10.67
C PRO A 6 -6.22 -6.54 -9.53
N GLU A 7 -5.97 -6.95 -8.29
CA GLU A 7 -6.30 -6.23 -7.07
C GLU A 7 -5.56 -4.90 -6.95
N LEU A 8 -4.45 -4.69 -7.64
CA LEU A 8 -3.72 -3.41 -7.67
C LEU A 8 -4.42 -2.33 -8.48
N LYS A 9 -5.35 -2.70 -9.37
CA LYS A 9 -6.00 -1.76 -10.30
C LYS A 9 -7.37 -1.37 -9.72
N PRO A 10 -7.50 -0.19 -9.09
CA PRO A 10 -8.80 0.33 -8.71
C PRO A 10 -9.69 0.63 -9.92
N PRO A 11 -10.98 0.93 -9.69
CA PRO A 11 -11.84 1.50 -10.72
C PRO A 11 -11.21 2.74 -11.36
N LYS A 12 -11.64 3.01 -12.60
CA LYS A 12 -11.13 4.13 -13.41
C LYS A 12 -11.20 5.46 -12.64
N GLY A 13 -10.11 6.21 -12.63
CA GLY A 13 -9.98 7.50 -11.95
C GLY A 13 -9.89 7.45 -10.42
N LYS A 14 -9.71 6.26 -9.83
CA LYS A 14 -9.50 6.08 -8.39
C LYS A 14 -8.06 5.70 -8.05
N PHE A 15 -7.72 5.84 -6.78
CA PHE A 15 -6.43 5.47 -6.20
C PHE A 15 -6.66 4.41 -5.11
N ARG A 16 -5.96 3.28 -5.18
CA ARG A 16 -6.14 2.17 -4.24
C ARG A 16 -5.05 2.16 -3.20
N ILE A 17 -5.42 2.06 -1.92
CA ILE A 17 -4.49 1.70 -0.86
C ILE A 17 -4.50 0.18 -0.67
N MET A 18 -3.32 -0.43 -0.73
CA MET A 18 -3.08 -1.84 -0.41
C MET A 18 -2.26 -1.95 0.87
N GLY A 19 -2.68 -2.78 1.81
CA GLY A 19 -1.81 -3.23 2.91
C GLY A 19 -0.97 -4.41 2.44
N ILE A 20 0.32 -4.42 2.78
CA ILE A 20 1.26 -5.49 2.49
C ILE A 20 1.97 -5.88 3.76
N ASP A 21 1.66 -7.08 4.26
CA ASP A 21 2.47 -7.80 5.22
C ASP A 21 3.70 -8.38 4.49
N LYS A 22 4.89 -7.96 4.94
CA LYS A 22 6.17 -8.35 4.34
C LYS A 22 6.63 -9.75 4.76
N PHE A 23 6.00 -10.34 5.77
CA PHE A 23 6.40 -11.62 6.36
C PHE A 23 5.46 -12.77 6.04
N GLU A 24 4.24 -12.49 5.57
CA GLU A 24 3.40 -13.53 5.01
C GLU A 24 3.92 -14.04 3.65
N ILE A 25 3.46 -15.23 3.28
CA ILE A 25 3.87 -15.91 2.04
C ILE A 25 3.71 -14.95 0.86
N PRO A 26 4.70 -14.86 -0.05
CA PRO A 26 4.64 -13.96 -1.20
C PRO A 26 3.36 -14.14 -2.03
N GLY A 27 2.47 -13.16 -1.95
CA GLY A 27 1.19 -13.15 -2.66
C GLY A 27 -0.04 -13.54 -1.82
N GLU A 28 0.09 -13.76 -0.51
CA GLU A 28 -1.06 -13.92 0.40
C GLU A 28 -1.17 -12.80 1.45
N GLY A 29 -0.05 -12.16 1.80
CA GLY A 29 -0.02 -11.06 2.77
C GLY A 29 -0.45 -9.70 2.24
N HIS A 30 -1.39 -9.60 1.30
CA HIS A 30 -1.86 -8.30 0.83
C HIS A 30 -3.39 -8.20 0.79
N TRP A 31 -3.90 -7.00 1.08
CA TRP A 31 -5.34 -6.74 1.05
C TRP A 31 -5.64 -5.32 0.61
N VAL A 32 -6.82 -5.13 0.03
CA VAL A 32 -7.35 -3.81 -0.31
C VAL A 32 -7.83 -3.12 0.96
N VAL A 33 -7.28 -1.94 1.25
CA VAL A 33 -7.79 -1.07 2.33
C VAL A 33 -8.96 -0.24 1.83
N GLY A 34 -8.86 0.31 0.62
CA GLY A 34 -9.92 1.10 0.02
C GLY A 34 -9.50 1.88 -1.21
N ASP A 35 -10.49 2.42 -1.89
CA ASP A 35 -10.37 3.24 -3.09
C ASP A 35 -10.69 4.71 -2.77
N PHE A 36 -9.91 5.62 -3.34
CA PHE A 36 -9.95 7.06 -3.05
C PHE A 36 -10.05 7.86 -4.34
N ASP A 37 -10.74 9.00 -4.29
CA ASP A 37 -10.86 9.95 -5.40
C ASP A 37 -9.64 10.87 -5.55
N ASN A 38 -8.88 11.06 -4.46
CA ASN A 38 -7.78 12.01 -4.40
C ASN A 38 -6.46 11.28 -4.11
N CYS A 39 -5.47 11.50 -4.97
CA CYS A 39 -4.13 10.91 -4.87
C CYS A 39 -3.40 11.34 -3.58
N ASP A 40 -3.36 12.64 -3.30
CA ASP A 40 -2.64 13.18 -2.15
C ASP A 40 -3.24 12.71 -0.83
N GLU A 41 -4.57 12.62 -0.76
CA GLU A 41 -5.28 12.05 0.39
C GLU A 41 -4.93 10.57 0.58
N ALA A 42 -4.95 9.79 -0.50
CA ALA A 42 -4.59 8.37 -0.46
C ALA A 42 -3.15 8.16 0.01
N ILE A 43 -2.20 8.94 -0.51
CA ILE A 43 -0.78 8.87 -0.14
C ILE A 43 -0.59 9.26 1.33
N LYS A 44 -1.19 10.36 1.76
CA LYS A 44 -1.11 10.81 3.15
C LYS A 44 -1.64 9.74 4.11
N LYS A 45 -2.79 9.15 3.78
CA LYS A 45 -3.41 8.10 4.59
C LYS A 45 -2.57 6.82 4.62
N ALA A 46 -2.05 6.37 3.48
CA ALA A 46 -1.16 5.23 3.40
C ALA A 46 0.10 5.43 4.27
N ARG A 47 0.72 6.61 4.21
CA ARG A 47 1.87 6.96 5.06
C ARG A 47 1.54 6.92 6.55
N GLU A 48 0.37 7.44 6.93
CA GLU A 48 -0.10 7.40 8.32
C GLU A 48 -0.32 5.97 8.80
N MET A 49 -0.97 5.13 7.99
CA MET A 49 -1.19 3.72 8.29
C MET A 49 0.13 2.96 8.42
N THR A 50 1.08 3.17 7.51
CA THR A 50 2.43 2.58 7.57
C THR A 50 3.13 2.99 8.86
N ARG A 51 3.10 4.28 9.20
CA ARG A 51 3.70 4.81 10.43
C ARG A 51 3.11 4.16 11.68
N ASN A 52 1.79 4.02 11.74
CA ASN A 52 1.11 3.43 12.89
C ASN A 52 1.44 1.94 13.00
N ALA A 53 1.39 1.19 11.89
CA ALA A 53 1.80 -0.21 11.86
C ALA A 53 3.25 -0.41 12.32
N SER A 54 4.18 0.47 11.91
CA SER A 54 5.57 0.43 12.38
C SER A 54 5.75 0.73 13.86
N LYS A 55 4.87 1.53 14.46
CA LYS A 55 4.89 1.82 15.92
C LYS A 55 4.34 0.67 16.75
N ASP A 56 3.31 0.00 16.23
CA ASP A 56 2.63 -1.09 16.92
C ASP A 56 3.37 -2.43 16.75
N ALA A 57 4.20 -2.55 15.71
CA ALA A 57 5.01 -3.74 15.46
C ALA A 57 6.13 -3.91 16.50
N THR A 58 6.31 -5.15 16.98
CA THR A 58 7.45 -5.51 17.84
C THR A 58 8.79 -5.33 17.12
N ILE A 59 8.81 -5.57 15.81
CA ILE A 59 9.97 -5.37 14.94
C ILE A 59 9.54 -4.45 13.78
N PRO A 60 10.01 -3.20 13.69
CA PRO A 60 9.57 -2.25 12.68
C PRO A 60 9.77 -2.69 11.22
N SER A 61 10.77 -3.55 10.96
CA SER A 61 11.02 -4.10 9.61
C SER A 61 10.00 -5.15 9.16
N GLU A 62 9.24 -5.71 10.11
CA GLU A 62 8.18 -6.69 9.88
C GLU A 62 6.79 -6.03 9.83
N ALA A 63 6.72 -4.72 10.07
CA ALA A 63 5.47 -4.00 10.05
C ALA A 63 4.84 -4.02 8.65
N THR A 64 3.51 -4.10 8.64
CA THR A 64 2.70 -3.87 7.45
C THR A 64 3.05 -2.51 6.83
N VAL A 65 3.21 -2.51 5.50
CA VAL A 65 3.39 -1.29 4.73
C VAL A 65 2.19 -1.08 3.83
N PHE A 66 1.76 0.17 3.71
CA PHE A 66 0.62 0.53 2.88
C PHE A 66 1.09 1.28 1.64
N TYR A 67 0.64 0.85 0.47
CA TYR A 67 1.01 1.43 -0.81
C TYR A 67 -0.21 1.93 -1.57
N VAL A 68 0.00 2.99 -2.35
CA VAL A 68 -1.00 3.59 -3.23
C VAL A 68 -0.72 3.20 -4.67
N TYR A 69 -1.75 2.77 -5.38
CA TYR A 69 -1.70 2.45 -6.80
C TYR A 69 -2.75 3.25 -7.59
N ASP A 70 -2.40 3.67 -8.80
CA ASP A 70 -3.34 4.26 -9.76
C ASP A 70 -4.16 3.20 -10.50
N GLU A 71 -5.10 3.63 -11.33
CA GLU A 71 -5.95 2.77 -12.18
C GLU A 71 -5.17 1.84 -13.14
N ASN A 72 -3.90 2.13 -13.42
CA ASN A 72 -3.02 1.31 -14.25
C ASN A 72 -2.23 0.29 -13.41
N GLY A 73 -2.33 0.35 -12.08
CA GLY A 73 -1.51 -0.43 -11.15
C GLY A 73 -0.11 0.17 -10.94
N THR A 74 0.08 1.44 -11.27
CA THR A 74 1.33 2.19 -11.05
C THR A 74 1.44 2.55 -9.58
N TYR A 75 2.54 2.18 -8.94
CA TYR A 75 2.83 2.61 -7.57
C TYR A 75 3.04 4.13 -7.50
N LEU A 76 2.39 4.78 -6.54
CA LEU A 76 2.40 6.24 -6.36
C LEU A 76 3.03 6.71 -5.04
N GLY A 77 3.13 5.84 -4.03
CA GLY A 77 3.62 6.24 -2.70
C GLY A 77 3.03 5.39 -1.58
N GLY A 78 3.39 5.68 -0.33
CA GLY A 78 2.71 5.15 0.86
C GLY A 78 3.64 4.52 1.91
N ASP A 79 4.83 4.08 1.53
CA ASP A 79 5.88 3.79 2.49
C ASP A 79 6.56 5.07 3.02
N MET A 80 7.19 4.90 4.17
CA MET A 80 8.00 5.92 4.83
C MET A 80 9.44 6.00 4.27
N SER A 81 9.76 5.31 3.17
CA SER A 81 11.08 5.49 2.53
C SER A 81 11.06 6.82 1.78
N ASP A 82 11.17 7.91 2.53
CA ASP A 82 11.87 9.09 2.03
C ASP A 82 13.25 8.60 1.58
N LYS A 83 13.42 8.42 0.27
CA LYS A 83 14.75 8.48 -0.32
C LYS A 83 15.16 9.94 -0.26
N ASP A 84 15.69 10.35 0.89
CA ASP A 84 16.65 11.46 0.97
C ASP A 84 18.00 10.96 0.43
#